data_AF-A0AA34TNC1-F1
#
_entry.id   AF-A0AA34TNC1-F1
#
_cell.length_a   1.000
_cell.length_b   1.000
_cell.length_c   1.000
_cell.angle_alpha   90.00
_cell.angle_beta   90.00
_cell.angle_gamma   90.00
#
_symmetry.space_group_name_H-M   'P 1'
#
loop_
_entity.id
_entity.type
_entity.pdbx_description
1 polymer ?
#
loop_
_entity_poly.entity_id
_entity_poly.type
_entity_poly.pdbx_seq_one_letter_code
_entity_poly.pdbx_strand_id
1 'polypeptide(L)'
;MIKTNPAPYSLIDSNGQPAIGHFDGIPKQLNIENFDYRNSMDSKANSWQKHFHYKQFQFVSIVTDTHIIGAAIADIRYLGSAFCYLYDIESNKLEECAWLRPLGFDKQVTPSPFEGKTSIAGQSITFDIETGQWRVRLNTKLIKADIALEPETDSLPMAMCSPTGYSGWTYTQKHNALRISGDIQIKGTSLNLTQARAGYDFSSGYMRRETSWRWASINTQSNGTDIGLNLAAGVNETGGCENVLWVNGTRHLLNPVQFTFSRQDTSLPWQISSQDGRINLTFTPLNNRSEKLNLWLLKSNFRQFIGHFSGSIEDNNGVTHRLDGVLGLTEDHFARW
;
A
#
# COMPACT_ATOMS: atom_id res chain seq x y z
N MET A 1 -6.80 -2.39 -22.83
CA MET A 1 -5.79 -1.58 -22.12
C MET A 1 -6.49 -0.49 -21.32
N ILE A 2 -6.08 -0.30 -20.07
CA ILE A 2 -6.59 0.77 -19.20
C ILE A 2 -6.04 2.11 -19.71
N LYS A 3 -6.90 3.11 -19.84
CA LYS A 3 -6.51 4.47 -20.27
C LYS A 3 -5.95 5.25 -19.08
N THR A 4 -4.88 6.02 -19.33
CA THR A 4 -4.25 6.91 -18.35
C THR A 4 -4.38 8.36 -18.79
N ASN A 5 -4.31 9.27 -17.82
CA ASN A 5 -4.25 10.71 -18.04
C ASN A 5 -2.95 11.25 -17.44
N PRO A 6 -2.43 12.41 -17.88
CA PRO A 6 -1.38 13.10 -17.13
C PRO A 6 -1.81 13.36 -15.68
N ALA A 7 -0.90 13.18 -14.72
CA ALA A 7 -1.21 13.47 -13.33
C ALA A 7 -1.57 14.96 -13.16
N PRO A 8 -2.71 15.30 -12.54
CA PRO A 8 -3.06 16.69 -12.30
C PRO A 8 -2.11 17.29 -11.27
N TYR A 9 -1.86 18.60 -11.33
CA TYR A 9 -1.09 19.26 -10.28
C TYR A 9 -1.76 19.09 -8.90
N SER A 10 -3.08 19.30 -8.86
CA SER A 10 -3.92 19.18 -7.68
C SER A 10 -4.98 18.11 -7.92
N LEU A 11 -5.13 17.14 -7.02
CA LEU A 11 -6.13 16.08 -7.19
C LEU A 11 -7.56 16.62 -7.12
N ILE A 12 -7.84 17.51 -6.16
CA ILE A 12 -9.09 18.26 -6.09
C ILE A 12 -8.95 19.54 -6.91
N ASP A 13 -9.90 19.76 -7.82
CA ASP A 13 -9.93 20.92 -8.72
C ASP A 13 -10.50 22.19 -8.05
N SER A 14 -10.56 23.29 -8.79
CA SER A 14 -11.10 24.57 -8.31
C SER A 14 -12.62 24.55 -8.06
N ASN A 15 -13.33 23.56 -8.59
CA ASN A 15 -14.76 23.35 -8.36
C ASN A 15 -15.02 22.40 -7.17
N GLY A 16 -13.96 21.97 -6.49
CA GLY A 16 -14.03 21.07 -5.35
C GLY A 16 -14.33 19.61 -5.75
N GLN A 17 -14.06 19.22 -6.99
CA GLN A 17 -14.26 17.85 -7.50
C GLN A 17 -12.93 17.10 -7.62
N PRO A 18 -12.89 15.80 -7.32
CA PRO A 18 -11.70 14.99 -7.55
C PRO A 18 -11.51 14.69 -9.04
N ALA A 19 -10.29 14.80 -9.54
CA ALA A 19 -9.90 14.19 -10.81
C ALA A 19 -9.96 12.66 -10.67
N ILE A 20 -10.75 12.00 -11.52
CA ILE A 20 -10.96 10.54 -11.48
C ILE A 20 -10.22 9.86 -12.64
N GLY A 21 -9.61 8.71 -12.35
CA GLY A 21 -8.93 7.87 -13.32
C GLY A 21 -7.52 7.46 -12.90
N HIS A 22 -6.82 6.78 -13.79
CA HIS A 22 -5.41 6.44 -13.66
C HIS A 22 -4.53 7.56 -14.18
N PHE A 23 -3.38 7.74 -13.54
CA PHE A 23 -2.47 8.84 -13.83
C PHE A 23 -1.08 8.37 -14.29
N ASP A 24 -0.51 9.11 -15.22
CA ASP A 24 0.90 9.06 -15.60
C ASP A 24 1.65 10.12 -14.78
N GLY A 25 2.13 9.69 -13.62
CA GLY A 25 2.81 10.53 -12.64
C GLY A 25 2.08 10.64 -11.31
N ILE A 26 2.59 11.51 -10.44
CA ILE A 26 2.10 11.73 -9.08
C ILE A 26 1.50 13.15 -8.99
N PRO A 27 0.25 13.32 -8.53
CA PRO A 27 -0.29 14.63 -8.21
C PRO A 27 0.55 15.34 -7.15
N LYS A 28 0.88 16.62 -7.35
CA LYS A 28 1.74 17.40 -6.45
C LYS A 28 1.08 17.65 -5.10
N GLN A 29 -0.25 17.74 -5.08
CA GLN A 29 -1.02 17.94 -3.86
C GLN A 29 -2.41 17.32 -3.98
N LEU A 30 -2.99 16.96 -2.84
CA LEU A 30 -4.36 16.48 -2.79
C LEU A 30 -5.37 17.64 -2.76
N ASN A 31 -5.07 18.74 -2.07
CA ASN A 31 -5.95 19.92 -1.93
C ASN A 31 -7.34 19.58 -1.33
N ILE A 32 -7.33 18.77 -0.27
CA ILE A 32 -8.55 18.24 0.37
C ILE A 32 -9.43 19.33 0.99
N GLU A 33 -8.84 20.47 1.34
CA GLU A 33 -9.49 21.67 1.86
C GLU A 33 -10.51 22.24 0.87
N ASN A 34 -10.28 22.10 -0.43
CA ASN A 34 -11.18 22.58 -1.49
C ASN A 34 -12.30 21.58 -1.82
N PHE A 35 -12.22 20.33 -1.37
CA PHE A 35 -13.20 19.30 -1.71
C PHE A 35 -14.63 19.67 -1.27
N ASP A 36 -15.58 19.69 -2.20
CA ASP A 36 -17.01 19.88 -1.90
C ASP A 36 -17.61 18.59 -1.34
N TYR A 37 -17.27 18.29 -0.08
CA TYR A 37 -17.74 17.07 0.56
C TYR A 37 -19.21 17.16 0.93
N ARG A 38 -20.01 16.19 0.47
CA ARG A 38 -21.45 16.11 0.74
C ARG A 38 -21.82 14.85 1.51
N ASN A 39 -22.91 14.91 2.25
CA ASN A 39 -23.47 13.74 2.93
C ASN A 39 -24.33 12.90 1.96
N SER A 40 -24.89 11.78 2.44
CA SER A 40 -25.72 10.88 1.64
C SER A 40 -27.08 11.46 1.21
N MET A 41 -27.38 12.72 1.59
CA MET A 41 -28.59 13.46 1.24
C MET A 41 -28.25 14.71 0.43
N ASP A 42 -27.12 14.69 -0.29
CA ASP A 42 -26.61 15.75 -1.16
C ASP A 42 -26.39 17.13 -0.51
N SER A 43 -26.45 17.19 0.83
CA SER A 43 -26.20 18.41 1.58
C SER A 43 -24.71 18.55 1.88
N LYS A 44 -24.22 19.78 1.90
CA LYS A 44 -22.82 20.08 2.23
C LYS A 44 -22.48 19.55 3.63
N ALA A 45 -21.43 18.74 3.72
CA ALA A 45 -20.93 18.23 4.99
C ALA A 45 -20.29 19.37 5.79
N ASN A 46 -20.47 19.35 7.11
CA ASN A 46 -19.82 20.33 7.97
C ASN A 46 -18.32 20.04 8.12
N SER A 47 -17.56 21.00 8.65
CA SER A 47 -16.11 20.89 8.80
C SER A 47 -15.66 19.70 9.65
N TRP A 48 -16.46 19.29 10.64
CA TRP A 48 -16.15 18.13 11.48
C TRP A 48 -16.29 16.82 10.71
N GLN A 49 -17.38 16.65 9.96
CA GLN A 49 -17.57 15.50 9.08
C GLN A 49 -16.45 15.43 8.04
N LYS A 50 -16.14 16.57 7.40
CA LYS A 50 -15.04 16.65 6.42
C LYS A 50 -13.70 16.27 7.04
N HIS A 51 -13.38 16.77 8.23
CA HIS A 51 -12.14 16.43 8.92
C HIS A 51 -12.07 14.94 9.29
N PHE A 52 -13.06 14.43 10.01
CA PHE A 52 -13.03 13.09 10.60
C PHE A 52 -13.35 11.97 9.63
N HIS A 53 -13.95 12.23 8.47
CA HIS A 53 -14.22 11.18 7.48
C HIS A 53 -12.99 10.90 6.59
N TYR A 54 -12.06 11.84 6.47
CA TYR A 54 -10.81 11.64 5.75
C TYR A 54 -9.89 10.62 6.44
N LYS A 55 -9.25 9.76 5.65
CA LYS A 55 -8.30 8.73 6.08
C LYS A 55 -7.03 8.80 5.24
N GLN A 56 -5.88 8.48 5.82
CA GLN A 56 -4.63 8.31 5.09
C GLN A 56 -3.85 7.10 5.63
N PHE A 57 -3.22 6.35 4.73
CA PHE A 57 -2.43 5.17 5.01
C PHE A 57 -1.14 5.25 4.21
N GLN A 58 -0.03 4.91 4.86
CA GLN A 58 1.27 4.77 4.23
C GLN A 58 1.87 3.45 4.68
N PHE A 59 2.38 2.66 3.74
CA PHE A 59 3.05 1.40 4.00
C PHE A 59 4.30 1.28 3.15
N VAL A 60 5.35 0.70 3.71
CA VAL A 60 6.56 0.30 3.00
C VAL A 60 6.86 -1.15 3.34
N SER A 61 7.17 -1.94 2.31
CA SER A 61 7.73 -3.29 2.43
C SER A 61 9.11 -3.33 1.82
N ILE A 62 10.03 -4.02 2.48
CA ILE A 62 11.39 -4.27 2.02
C ILE A 62 11.60 -5.78 2.11
N VAL A 63 11.99 -6.39 1.00
CA VAL A 63 12.32 -7.80 0.91
C VAL A 63 13.82 -7.91 0.66
N THR A 64 14.51 -8.69 1.48
CA THR A 64 15.91 -9.07 1.30
C THR A 64 16.02 -10.58 1.21
N ASP A 65 17.22 -11.10 0.97
CA ASP A 65 17.47 -12.55 0.91
C ASP A 65 17.16 -13.27 2.23
N THR A 66 17.15 -12.53 3.36
CA THR A 66 17.03 -13.11 4.71
C THR A 66 15.80 -12.64 5.46
N HIS A 67 15.25 -11.48 5.11
CA HIS A 67 14.18 -10.85 5.88
C HIS A 67 13.15 -10.13 5.03
N ILE A 68 11.92 -10.04 5.56
CA ILE A 68 10.94 -9.03 5.15
C ILE A 68 10.78 -8.02 6.27
N ILE A 69 10.86 -6.74 5.93
CA ILE A 69 10.55 -5.63 6.81
C ILE A 69 9.29 -4.94 6.29
N GLY A 70 8.29 -4.78 7.14
CA GLY A 70 7.09 -4.01 6.82
C GLY A 70 6.87 -2.91 7.84
N ALA A 71 6.64 -1.69 7.39
CA ALA A 71 6.35 -0.54 8.24
C ALA A 71 5.11 0.21 7.72
N ALA A 72 4.16 0.50 8.61
CA ALA A 72 2.94 1.22 8.27
C ALA A 72 2.67 2.38 9.22
N ILE A 73 2.04 3.43 8.68
CA ILE A 73 1.41 4.52 9.43
C ILE A 73 0.00 4.72 8.86
N ALA A 74 -1.02 4.59 9.71
CA ALA A 74 -2.41 4.88 9.38
C ALA A 74 -2.90 6.06 10.23
N ASP A 75 -3.40 7.10 9.57
CA ASP A 75 -4.07 8.22 10.21
C ASP A 75 -5.56 8.21 9.88
N ILE A 76 -6.34 7.96 10.91
CA ILE A 76 -7.80 7.96 10.82
C ILE A 76 -8.42 9.13 11.57
N ARG A 77 -7.60 10.15 11.89
CA ARG A 77 -7.94 11.45 12.54
C ARG A 77 -8.28 11.35 14.02
N TYR A 78 -9.09 10.38 14.42
CA TYR A 78 -9.35 10.10 15.83
C TYR A 78 -8.23 9.27 16.48
N LEU A 79 -7.49 8.52 15.69
CA LEU A 79 -6.40 7.63 16.12
C LEU A 79 -5.34 7.59 15.02
N GLY A 80 -4.07 7.61 15.40
CA GLY A 80 -2.97 7.15 14.57
C GLY A 80 -2.57 5.75 15.00
N SER A 81 -2.41 4.83 14.06
CA SER A 81 -1.80 3.53 14.32
C SER A 81 -0.56 3.36 13.46
N ALA A 82 0.42 2.64 13.98
CA ALA A 82 1.60 2.28 13.23
C ALA A 82 2.17 0.97 13.71
N PHE A 83 2.83 0.26 12.82
CA PHE A 83 3.60 -0.93 13.16
C PHE A 83 4.87 -0.99 12.32
N CYS A 84 5.87 -1.68 12.85
CA CYS A 84 7.05 -2.08 12.13
C CYS A 84 7.35 -3.53 12.53
N TYR A 85 7.38 -4.43 11.56
CA TYR A 85 7.71 -5.83 11.80
C TYR A 85 8.97 -6.23 11.04
N LEU A 86 9.62 -7.24 11.60
CA LEU A 86 10.71 -7.98 11.01
C LEU A 86 10.29 -9.44 10.92
N TYR A 87 10.30 -9.98 9.70
CA TYR A 87 10.11 -11.39 9.45
C TYR A 87 11.43 -11.99 8.98
N ASP A 88 11.91 -13.02 9.69
CA ASP A 88 13.08 -13.82 9.33
C ASP A 88 12.62 -15.02 8.49
N ILE A 89 13.14 -15.10 7.26
CA ILE A 89 12.68 -16.05 6.24
C ILE A 89 13.08 -17.48 6.60
N GLU A 90 14.32 -17.68 7.05
CA GLU A 90 14.88 -19.01 7.35
C GLU A 90 14.18 -19.64 8.57
N SER A 91 14.04 -18.87 9.64
CA SER A 91 13.44 -19.33 10.90
C SER A 91 11.91 -19.25 10.92
N ASN A 92 11.30 -18.67 9.88
CA ASN A 92 9.86 -18.39 9.79
C ASN A 92 9.33 -17.66 11.04
N LYS A 93 10.05 -16.62 11.51
CA LYS A 93 9.72 -15.91 12.76
C LYS A 93 9.40 -14.45 12.48
N LEU A 94 8.29 -13.97 13.07
CA LEU A 94 7.87 -12.58 13.01
C LEU A 94 8.03 -11.90 14.38
N GLU A 95 8.71 -10.76 14.41
CA GLU A 95 8.81 -9.87 15.57
C GLU A 95 8.31 -8.48 15.18
N GLU A 96 7.50 -7.84 16.04
CA GLU A 96 6.90 -6.55 15.72
C GLU A 96 6.95 -5.53 16.86
N CYS A 97 6.88 -4.27 16.48
CA CYS A 97 6.58 -3.14 17.34
C CYS A 97 5.33 -2.43 16.81
N ALA A 98 4.41 -2.04 17.68
CA ALA A 98 3.19 -1.34 17.32
C ALA A 98 2.91 -0.14 18.23
N TRP A 99 2.25 0.86 17.69
CA TRP A 99 1.92 2.10 18.38
C TRP A 99 0.51 2.54 18.06
N LEU A 100 -0.20 3.00 19.10
CA LEU A 100 -1.47 3.70 19.00
C LEU A 100 -1.32 5.08 19.61
N ARG A 101 -1.82 6.10 18.90
CA ARG A 101 -1.73 7.51 19.29
C ARG A 101 -3.08 8.20 19.15
N PRO A 102 -3.66 8.72 20.23
CA PRO A 102 -4.96 9.39 20.14
C PRO A 102 -4.82 10.73 19.40
N LEU A 103 -5.83 11.05 18.58
CA LEU A 103 -5.92 12.35 17.89
C LEU A 103 -4.62 12.66 17.14
N GLY A 104 -4.09 13.88 17.26
CA GLY A 104 -2.82 14.33 16.65
C GLY A 104 -1.57 14.11 17.50
N PHE A 105 -1.65 13.42 18.65
CA PHE A 105 -0.51 13.30 19.55
C PHE A 105 0.61 12.44 18.95
N ASP A 106 1.87 12.90 19.03
CA ASP A 106 3.06 12.13 18.66
C ASP A 106 2.98 11.51 17.24
N LYS A 107 2.38 12.27 16.31
CA LYS A 107 2.38 11.96 14.88
C LYS A 107 2.32 13.21 14.00
N GLN A 108 2.83 13.07 12.79
CA GLN A 108 2.75 14.03 11.70
C GLN A 108 2.41 13.24 10.42
N VAL A 109 1.58 13.81 9.55
CA VAL A 109 1.11 13.16 8.32
C VAL A 109 1.16 14.17 7.20
N THR A 110 1.80 13.83 6.09
CA THR A 110 1.90 14.73 4.93
C THR A 110 0.54 14.93 4.25
N PRO A 111 0.21 16.16 3.82
CA PRO A 111 -0.97 16.41 2.99
C PRO A 111 -0.75 16.07 1.50
N SER A 112 0.48 15.74 1.09
CA SER A 112 0.84 15.50 -0.31
C SER A 112 1.49 14.13 -0.51
N PRO A 113 1.16 13.41 -1.59
CA PRO A 113 1.84 12.18 -1.97
C PRO A 113 3.15 12.43 -2.75
N PHE A 114 3.48 13.70 -3.05
CA PHE A 114 4.65 14.10 -3.82
C PHE A 114 5.75 14.72 -2.96
N GLU A 115 5.40 15.39 -1.88
CA GLU A 115 6.36 16.02 -0.98
C GLU A 115 5.89 16.04 0.47
N GLY A 116 6.82 15.94 1.41
CA GLY A 116 6.57 16.14 2.84
C GLY A 116 6.81 14.89 3.69
N LYS A 117 6.61 15.06 5.00
CA LYS A 117 7.03 14.11 6.02
C LYS A 117 5.84 13.54 6.79
N THR A 118 5.82 12.22 6.93
CA THR A 118 4.97 11.48 7.85
C THR A 118 5.84 10.81 8.92
N SER A 119 5.48 10.94 10.20
CA SER A 119 6.20 10.29 11.29
C SER A 119 5.30 10.00 12.48
N ILE A 120 5.71 9.05 13.32
CA ILE A 120 4.98 8.64 14.52
C ILE A 120 5.93 8.04 15.56
N ALA A 121 5.48 7.96 16.81
CA ALA A 121 6.16 7.24 17.89
C ALA A 121 7.55 7.81 18.21
N GLY A 122 7.63 9.12 18.46
CA GLY A 122 8.90 9.81 18.68
C GLY A 122 9.81 9.74 17.45
N GLN A 123 9.23 9.70 16.24
CA GLN A 123 9.93 9.52 14.97
C GLN A 123 10.63 8.14 14.81
N SER A 124 10.18 7.12 15.55
CA SER A 124 10.66 5.74 15.38
C SER A 124 10.36 5.18 13.98
N ILE A 125 9.30 5.68 13.34
CA ILE A 125 9.01 5.47 11.92
C ILE A 125 8.86 6.85 11.29
N THR A 126 9.59 7.08 10.21
CA THR A 126 9.50 8.29 9.40
C THR A 126 9.52 7.92 7.92
N PHE A 127 8.56 8.45 7.18
CA PHE A 127 8.52 8.45 5.73
C PHE A 127 8.66 9.90 5.26
N ASP A 128 9.73 10.17 4.52
CA ASP A 128 9.98 11.45 3.88
C ASP A 128 9.76 11.28 2.38
N ILE A 129 9.03 12.20 1.76
CA ILE A 129 8.82 12.20 0.32
C ILE A 129 9.41 13.49 -0.21
N GLU A 130 10.36 13.38 -1.13
CA GLU A 130 10.96 14.51 -1.82
C GLU A 130 10.83 14.31 -3.32
N THR A 131 10.07 15.17 -3.97
CA THR A 131 9.79 15.08 -5.42
C THR A 131 9.26 13.72 -5.89
N GLY A 132 8.47 13.06 -5.06
CA GLY A 132 7.89 11.73 -5.29
C GLY A 132 8.80 10.56 -4.92
N GLN A 133 10.06 10.81 -4.56
CA GLN A 133 10.98 9.80 -4.07
C GLN A 133 10.82 9.59 -2.57
N TRP A 134 10.80 8.34 -2.13
CA TRP A 134 10.59 7.99 -0.72
C TRP A 134 11.94 7.75 -0.02
N ARG A 135 12.10 8.33 1.17
CA ARG A 135 13.15 8.01 2.12
C ARG A 135 12.53 7.50 3.42
N VAL A 136 12.98 6.33 3.87
CA VAL A 136 12.42 5.62 5.01
C VAL A 136 13.45 5.55 6.12
N ARG A 137 13.06 6.05 7.29
CA ARG A 137 13.86 5.97 8.50
C ARG A 137 13.12 5.16 9.55
N LEU A 138 13.77 4.10 10.02
CA LEU A 138 13.29 3.23 11.09
C LEU A 138 14.29 3.27 12.23
N ASN A 139 13.83 3.54 13.44
CA ASN A 139 14.66 3.52 14.64
C ASN A 139 13.90 2.80 15.76
N THR A 140 13.91 1.47 15.69
CA THR A 140 13.25 0.60 16.67
C THR A 140 14.31 -0.23 17.40
N LYS A 141 13.88 -1.03 18.38
CA LYS A 141 14.78 -1.99 19.04
C LYS A 141 15.28 -3.09 18.09
N LEU A 142 14.50 -3.39 17.05
CA LEU A 142 14.79 -4.47 16.10
C LEU A 142 15.56 -3.98 14.88
N ILE A 143 15.20 -2.80 14.38
CA ILE A 143 15.64 -2.29 13.08
C ILE A 143 16.14 -0.85 13.24
N LYS A 144 17.33 -0.57 12.70
CA LYS A 144 17.79 0.78 12.38
C LYS A 144 17.97 0.88 10.87
N ALA A 145 17.27 1.80 10.22
CA ALA A 145 17.35 1.97 8.78
C ALA A 145 17.29 3.46 8.43
N ASP A 146 18.05 3.83 7.41
CA ASP A 146 17.91 5.10 6.69
C ASP A 146 18.18 4.80 5.21
N ILE A 147 17.09 4.69 4.44
CA ILE A 147 17.15 4.21 3.06
C ILE A 147 16.35 5.10 2.12
N ALA A 148 16.78 5.20 0.87
CA ALA A 148 16.00 5.77 -0.22
C ALA A 148 15.47 4.66 -1.14
N LEU A 149 14.24 4.81 -1.61
CA LEU A 149 13.63 3.92 -2.58
C LEU A 149 13.83 4.51 -3.97
N GLU A 150 14.52 3.78 -4.84
CA GLU A 150 15.01 4.26 -6.13
C GLU A 150 14.28 3.54 -7.26
N PRO A 151 13.40 4.24 -8.00
CA PRO A 151 12.80 3.70 -9.21
C PRO A 151 13.83 3.64 -10.34
N GLU A 152 13.64 2.70 -11.26
CA GLU A 152 14.34 2.73 -12.54
C GLU A 152 13.99 4.02 -13.31
N THR A 153 14.85 4.42 -14.24
CA THR A 153 14.58 5.60 -15.08
C THR A 153 13.28 5.40 -15.84
N ASP A 154 12.44 6.44 -15.89
CA ASP A 154 11.10 6.43 -16.51
C ASP A 154 10.08 5.44 -15.91
N SER A 155 10.42 4.75 -14.83
CA SER A 155 9.50 3.88 -14.10
C SER A 155 8.42 4.70 -13.40
N LEU A 156 7.17 4.53 -13.84
CA LEU A 156 6.03 5.23 -13.27
C LEU A 156 5.41 4.41 -12.12
N PRO A 157 5.01 5.06 -11.01
CA PRO A 157 4.14 4.42 -10.05
C PRO A 157 2.77 4.16 -10.67
N MET A 158 1.98 3.28 -10.06
CA MET A 158 0.55 3.22 -10.29
C MET A 158 -0.06 4.27 -9.39
N ALA A 159 -0.72 5.26 -9.99
CA ALA A 159 -1.47 6.28 -9.28
C ALA A 159 -2.87 6.36 -9.87
N MET A 160 -3.89 6.39 -9.02
CA MET A 160 -5.27 6.55 -9.47
C MET A 160 -6.14 7.17 -8.40
N CYS A 161 -7.25 7.75 -8.83
CA CYS A 161 -8.34 8.17 -7.97
C CYS A 161 -9.66 7.59 -8.48
N SER A 162 -10.46 7.02 -7.58
CA SER A 162 -11.78 6.49 -7.90
C SER A 162 -12.85 7.03 -6.95
N PRO A 163 -14.12 7.14 -7.38
CA PRO A 163 -15.23 7.37 -6.47
C PRO A 163 -15.32 6.24 -5.45
N THR A 164 -15.72 6.54 -4.20
CA THR A 164 -15.86 5.53 -3.15
C THR A 164 -17.10 5.80 -2.31
N GLY A 165 -18.00 4.84 -2.23
CA GLY A 165 -19.33 5.07 -1.66
C GLY A 165 -20.12 6.11 -2.46
N TYR A 166 -21.08 6.77 -1.80
CA TYR A 166 -21.97 7.72 -2.46
C TYR A 166 -21.32 9.10 -2.72
N SER A 167 -20.54 9.61 -1.77
CA SER A 167 -19.99 10.97 -1.81
C SER A 167 -18.48 11.05 -1.56
N GLY A 168 -17.81 9.90 -1.52
CA GLY A 168 -16.39 9.79 -1.22
C GLY A 168 -15.55 9.51 -2.46
N TRP A 169 -14.25 9.48 -2.24
CA TRP A 169 -13.24 9.10 -3.23
C TRP A 169 -12.04 8.49 -2.52
N THR A 170 -11.27 7.69 -3.24
CA THR A 170 -10.01 7.11 -2.78
C THR A 170 -8.93 7.38 -3.82
N TYR A 171 -7.85 8.00 -3.37
CA TYR A 171 -6.59 8.09 -4.09
C TYR A 171 -5.64 7.01 -3.59
N THR A 172 -4.95 6.34 -4.50
CA THR A 172 -3.86 5.43 -4.18
C THR A 172 -2.67 5.69 -5.08
N GLN A 173 -1.47 5.46 -4.54
CA GLN A 173 -0.20 5.51 -5.24
C GLN A 173 0.69 4.40 -4.72
N LYS A 174 1.11 3.51 -5.61
CA LYS A 174 1.94 2.37 -5.26
C LYS A 174 3.05 2.18 -6.26
N HIS A 175 4.19 1.69 -5.79
CA HIS A 175 5.28 1.31 -6.65
C HIS A 175 6.05 0.17 -5.99
N ASN A 176 6.26 -0.90 -6.75
CA ASN A 176 6.94 -2.10 -6.29
C ASN A 176 8.25 -2.34 -7.06
N ALA A 177 9.05 -3.27 -6.52
CA ALA A 177 10.35 -3.70 -7.03
C ALA A 177 11.36 -2.55 -7.21
N LEU A 178 11.32 -1.58 -6.30
CA LEU A 178 12.27 -0.48 -6.23
C LEU A 178 13.60 -0.95 -5.67
N ARG A 179 14.70 -0.43 -6.22
CA ARG A 179 16.02 -0.58 -5.61
C ARG A 179 16.09 0.25 -4.33
N ILE A 180 17.05 -0.08 -3.49
CA ILE A 180 17.24 0.57 -2.20
C ILE A 180 18.69 1.01 -2.08
N SER A 181 18.92 2.25 -1.68
CA SER A 181 20.22 2.76 -1.27
C SER A 181 20.18 3.21 0.19
N GLY A 182 21.34 3.28 0.84
CA GLY A 182 21.48 3.56 2.27
C GLY A 182 21.79 2.33 3.09
N ASP A 183 21.36 2.31 4.35
CA ASP A 183 21.79 1.31 5.33
C ASP A 183 20.61 0.73 6.12
N ILE A 184 20.65 -0.58 6.35
CA ILE A 184 19.74 -1.29 7.27
C ILE A 184 20.58 -2.15 8.22
N GLN A 185 20.27 -2.05 9.51
CA GLN A 185 20.78 -2.92 10.56
C GLN A 185 19.63 -3.62 11.27
N ILE A 186 19.74 -4.94 11.39
CA ILE A 186 18.85 -5.78 12.18
C ILE A 186 19.59 -6.21 13.44
N LYS A 187 19.07 -5.85 14.61
CA LYS A 187 19.66 -6.21 15.92
C LYS A 187 21.18 -5.94 16.00
N GLY A 188 21.63 -4.87 15.34
CA GLY A 188 23.03 -4.45 15.28
C GLY A 188 23.86 -5.06 14.13
N THR A 189 23.30 -5.96 13.33
CA THR A 189 23.98 -6.56 12.17
C THR A 189 23.55 -5.87 10.88
N SER A 190 24.50 -5.35 10.10
CA SER A 190 24.22 -4.72 8.80
C SER A 190 23.75 -5.74 7.77
N LEU A 191 22.77 -5.36 6.95
CA LEU A 191 22.27 -6.19 5.84
C LEU A 191 22.92 -5.81 4.52
N ASN A 192 23.12 -6.81 3.66
CA ASN A 192 23.41 -6.59 2.25
C ASN A 192 22.10 -6.21 1.53
N LEU A 193 22.12 -5.11 0.77
CA LEU A 193 20.96 -4.57 0.06
C LEU A 193 21.01 -4.76 -1.46
N THR A 194 22.04 -5.41 -2.00
CA THR A 194 22.22 -5.58 -3.47
C THR A 194 21.00 -6.23 -4.13
N GLN A 195 20.45 -7.25 -3.48
CA GLN A 195 19.27 -7.98 -3.94
C GLN A 195 17.96 -7.47 -3.33
N ALA A 196 18.04 -6.49 -2.42
CA ALA A 196 16.87 -5.99 -1.73
C ALA A 196 15.95 -5.23 -2.67
N ARG A 197 14.64 -5.45 -2.51
CA ARG A 197 13.60 -4.73 -3.24
C ARG A 197 12.57 -4.17 -2.29
N ALA A 198 12.17 -2.94 -2.54
CA ALA A 198 11.14 -2.28 -1.76
C ALA A 198 9.90 -1.99 -2.60
N GLY A 199 8.78 -1.83 -1.90
CA GLY A 199 7.60 -1.21 -2.45
C GLY A 199 6.92 -0.33 -1.42
N TYR A 200 6.26 0.71 -1.89
CA TYR A 200 5.46 1.60 -1.06
C TYR A 200 4.00 1.63 -1.50
N ASP A 201 3.12 1.95 -0.55
CA ASP A 201 1.71 2.25 -0.75
C ASP A 201 1.38 3.54 0.00
N PHE A 202 0.84 4.51 -0.73
CA PHE A 202 0.16 5.66 -0.17
C PHE A 202 -1.29 5.61 -0.60
N SER A 203 -2.20 5.68 0.35
CA SER A 203 -3.62 5.70 0.08
C SER A 203 -4.31 6.75 0.95
N SER A 204 -5.28 7.47 0.39
CA SER A 204 -6.00 8.50 1.13
C SER A 204 -7.37 8.78 0.55
N GLY A 205 -8.26 9.33 1.36
CA GLY A 205 -9.54 9.83 0.87
C GLY A 205 -10.69 9.69 1.85
N TYR A 206 -11.90 9.75 1.31
CA TYR A 206 -13.16 9.62 2.03
C TYR A 206 -13.74 8.24 1.74
N MET A 207 -13.20 7.23 2.42
CA MET A 207 -13.58 5.83 2.26
C MET A 207 -14.94 5.54 2.91
N ARG A 208 -15.55 4.39 2.57
CA ARG A 208 -16.79 3.94 3.18
C ARG A 208 -16.58 3.70 4.68
N ARG A 209 -17.61 4.01 5.47
CA ARG A 209 -17.61 3.78 6.93
C ARG A 209 -17.20 2.36 7.31
N GLU A 210 -17.67 1.37 6.54
CA GLU A 210 -17.23 -0.01 6.58
C GLU A 210 -16.52 -0.30 5.25
N THR A 211 -15.24 -0.66 5.33
CA THR A 211 -14.39 -0.95 4.19
C THR A 211 -13.77 -2.33 4.41
N SER A 212 -13.73 -3.16 3.37
CA SER A 212 -12.98 -4.41 3.40
C SER A 212 -12.20 -4.59 2.12
N TRP A 213 -10.96 -5.04 2.24
CA TRP A 213 -10.12 -5.29 1.09
C TRP A 213 -9.32 -6.56 1.24
N ARG A 214 -8.93 -7.06 0.07
CA ARG A 214 -7.87 -8.02 -0.10
C ARG A 214 -6.77 -7.36 -0.92
N TRP A 215 -5.53 -7.68 -0.59
CA TRP A 215 -4.36 -7.10 -1.22
C TRP A 215 -3.30 -8.16 -1.44
N ALA A 216 -2.46 -7.98 -2.45
CA ALA A 216 -1.30 -8.80 -2.74
C ALA A 216 -0.14 -7.90 -3.18
N SER A 217 1.07 -8.24 -2.73
CA SER A 217 2.27 -7.49 -3.08
C SER A 217 3.49 -8.37 -3.21
N ILE A 218 4.26 -8.13 -4.27
CA ILE A 218 5.55 -8.78 -4.51
C ILE A 218 6.59 -7.69 -4.77
N ASN A 219 7.76 -7.87 -4.18
CA ASN A 219 8.97 -7.09 -4.44
C ASN A 219 10.13 -8.07 -4.52
N THR A 220 10.60 -8.39 -5.73
CA THR A 220 11.67 -9.38 -5.89
C THR A 220 12.56 -9.05 -7.08
N GLN A 221 13.79 -9.54 -7.02
CA GLN A 221 14.66 -9.71 -8.19
C GLN A 221 14.87 -11.21 -8.39
N SER A 222 14.66 -11.71 -9.60
CA SER A 222 15.00 -13.08 -9.98
C SER A 222 15.76 -13.09 -11.30
N ASN A 223 16.96 -13.68 -11.31
CA ASN A 223 17.84 -13.77 -12.48
C ASN A 223 18.06 -12.41 -13.17
N GLY A 224 18.25 -11.34 -12.39
CA GLY A 224 18.45 -9.98 -12.90
C GLY A 224 17.19 -9.30 -13.44
N THR A 225 16.01 -9.93 -13.30
CA THR A 225 14.72 -9.31 -13.62
C THR A 225 14.03 -8.85 -12.34
N ASP A 226 13.71 -7.57 -12.28
CA ASP A 226 12.93 -6.97 -11.20
C ASP A 226 11.44 -7.18 -11.46
N ILE A 227 10.76 -7.84 -10.54
CA ILE A 227 9.32 -8.12 -10.62
C ILE A 227 8.62 -7.49 -9.40
N GLY A 228 7.77 -6.52 -9.69
CA GLY A 228 6.89 -5.88 -8.72
C GLY A 228 5.44 -6.22 -9.02
N LEU A 229 4.64 -6.55 -8.01
CA LEU A 229 3.22 -6.81 -8.20
C LEU A 229 2.41 -6.07 -7.15
N ASN A 230 1.33 -5.45 -7.58
CA ASN A 230 0.28 -4.97 -6.70
C ASN A 230 -1.07 -5.45 -7.21
N LEU A 231 -1.81 -6.19 -6.39
CA LEU A 231 -3.19 -6.60 -6.68
C LEU A 231 -4.08 -6.23 -5.50
N ALA A 232 -5.29 -5.73 -5.77
CA ALA A 232 -6.24 -5.39 -4.74
C ALA A 232 -7.69 -5.60 -5.20
N ALA A 233 -8.55 -5.87 -4.23
CA ALA A 233 -10.00 -5.93 -4.41
C ALA A 233 -10.72 -5.43 -3.15
N GLY A 234 -11.70 -4.54 -3.31
CA GLY A 234 -12.64 -4.15 -2.27
C GLY A 234 -12.56 -2.69 -1.77
N VAL A 235 -11.44 -1.98 -1.94
CA VAL A 235 -11.39 -0.53 -1.65
C VAL A 235 -12.08 0.27 -2.77
N ASN A 236 -11.68 0.01 -4.01
CA ASN A 236 -12.19 0.69 -5.21
C ASN A 236 -13.43 -0.05 -5.76
N GLU A 237 -14.59 0.10 -5.12
CA GLU A 237 -15.81 -0.66 -5.46
C GLU A 237 -16.58 -0.14 -6.69
N THR A 238 -16.22 1.03 -7.23
CA THR A 238 -16.98 1.76 -8.25
C THR A 238 -16.47 1.54 -9.68
N GLY A 239 -15.74 0.45 -9.90
CA GLY A 239 -15.28 0.02 -11.23
C GLY A 239 -13.83 0.38 -11.59
N GLY A 240 -13.10 1.08 -10.72
CA GLY A 240 -11.64 1.23 -10.82
C GLY A 240 -10.89 0.09 -10.13
N CYS A 241 -9.65 -0.21 -10.55
CA CYS A 241 -8.76 -1.11 -9.83
C CYS A 241 -7.31 -0.62 -9.86
N GLU A 242 -6.60 -0.90 -8.78
CA GLU A 242 -5.21 -0.49 -8.55
C GLU A 242 -4.20 -1.58 -8.97
N ASN A 243 -4.63 -2.52 -9.81
CA ASN A 243 -3.83 -3.71 -10.15
C ASN A 243 -2.76 -3.40 -11.19
N VAL A 244 -1.54 -3.85 -10.95
CA VAL A 244 -0.37 -3.52 -11.77
C VAL A 244 0.76 -4.51 -11.55
N LEU A 245 1.45 -4.84 -12.64
CA LEU A 245 2.73 -5.54 -12.67
C LEU A 245 3.82 -4.54 -13.09
N TRP A 246 4.97 -4.56 -12.43
CA TRP A 246 6.19 -3.91 -12.89
C TRP A 246 7.20 -4.98 -13.29
N VAL A 247 7.77 -4.82 -14.48
CA VAL A 247 8.88 -5.65 -14.97
C VAL A 247 10.03 -4.73 -15.35
N ASN A 248 11.14 -4.79 -14.62
CA ASN A 248 12.29 -3.87 -14.80
C ASN A 248 11.85 -2.40 -14.85
N GLY A 249 10.97 -1.99 -13.92
CA GLY A 249 10.39 -0.64 -13.86
C GLY A 249 9.26 -0.36 -14.87
N THR A 250 9.06 -1.19 -15.88
CA THR A 250 7.97 -0.98 -16.84
C THR A 250 6.63 -1.33 -16.22
N ARG A 251 5.73 -0.35 -16.16
CA ARG A 251 4.40 -0.47 -15.53
C ARG A 251 3.36 -1.06 -16.50
N HIS A 252 2.76 -2.19 -16.13
CA HIS A 252 1.67 -2.84 -16.85
C HIS A 252 0.40 -2.83 -15.98
N LEU A 253 -0.54 -1.93 -16.28
CA LEU A 253 -1.84 -1.91 -15.61
C LEU A 253 -2.64 -3.16 -15.94
N LEU A 254 -3.22 -3.78 -14.91
CA LEU A 254 -3.92 -5.06 -14.97
C LEU A 254 -5.41 -4.89 -14.64
N ASN A 255 -6.22 -5.86 -15.08
CA ASN A 255 -7.65 -5.86 -14.83
C ASN A 255 -8.00 -6.26 -13.38
N PRO A 256 -9.26 -6.03 -12.93
CA PRO A 256 -9.73 -6.43 -11.62
C PRO A 256 -9.50 -7.93 -11.33
N VAL A 257 -9.18 -8.24 -10.07
CA VAL A 257 -8.96 -9.62 -9.62
C VAL A 257 -9.94 -10.01 -8.52
N GLN A 258 -10.19 -11.30 -8.41
CA GLN A 258 -10.88 -11.93 -7.31
C GLN A 258 -9.90 -12.73 -6.45
N PHE A 259 -10.04 -12.59 -5.14
CA PHE A 259 -9.35 -13.40 -4.14
C PHE A 259 -10.33 -14.41 -3.56
N THR A 260 -10.02 -15.70 -3.67
CA THR A 260 -10.79 -16.81 -3.11
C THR A 260 -9.94 -17.53 -2.07
N PHE A 261 -10.37 -17.52 -0.82
CA PHE A 261 -9.63 -18.07 0.31
C PHE A 261 -10.58 -18.39 1.47
N SER A 262 -10.09 -19.17 2.44
CA SER A 262 -10.83 -19.50 3.65
C SER A 262 -10.43 -18.56 4.79
N ARG A 263 -11.43 -17.89 5.39
CA ARG A 263 -11.23 -17.17 6.66
C ARG A 263 -11.25 -18.08 7.89
N GLN A 264 -11.75 -19.31 7.74
CA GLN A 264 -11.86 -20.29 8.83
C GLN A 264 -10.58 -21.11 8.96
N ASP A 265 -9.98 -21.47 7.82
CA ASP A 265 -8.71 -22.17 7.76
C ASP A 265 -7.72 -21.33 6.96
N THR A 266 -6.92 -20.56 7.69
CA THR A 266 -5.97 -19.61 7.13
C THR A 266 -4.70 -20.28 6.60
N SER A 267 -4.54 -21.59 6.76
CA SER A 267 -3.43 -22.36 6.19
C SER A 267 -3.66 -22.74 4.73
N LEU A 268 -4.91 -22.71 4.28
CA LEU A 268 -5.27 -23.09 2.91
C LEU A 268 -4.77 -22.05 1.89
N PRO A 269 -4.31 -22.48 0.71
CA PRO A 269 -3.89 -21.59 -0.35
C PRO A 269 -5.03 -20.67 -0.83
N TRP A 270 -4.66 -19.47 -1.25
CA TRP A 270 -5.56 -18.49 -1.83
C TRP A 270 -5.46 -18.59 -3.34
N GLN A 271 -6.59 -18.48 -4.04
CA GLN A 271 -6.62 -18.34 -5.49
C GLN A 271 -6.88 -16.88 -5.84
N ILE A 272 -6.03 -16.32 -6.70
CA ILE A 272 -6.12 -14.94 -7.19
C ILE A 272 -6.21 -15.00 -8.70
N SER A 273 -7.35 -14.60 -9.24
CA SER A 273 -7.63 -14.70 -10.68
C SER A 273 -8.30 -13.45 -11.22
N SER A 274 -8.11 -13.19 -12.50
CA SER A 274 -8.79 -12.13 -13.25
C SER A 274 -9.77 -12.75 -14.23
N GLN A 275 -10.87 -12.05 -14.53
CA GLN A 275 -11.91 -12.57 -15.42
C GLN A 275 -11.46 -12.73 -16.88
N ASP A 276 -10.46 -11.96 -17.31
CA ASP A 276 -9.86 -12.06 -18.65
C ASP A 276 -8.80 -13.17 -18.75
N GLY A 277 -8.55 -13.91 -17.66
CA GLY A 277 -7.64 -15.05 -17.63
C GLY A 277 -6.15 -14.69 -17.61
N ARG A 278 -5.79 -13.40 -17.61
CA ARG A 278 -4.39 -12.94 -17.66
C ARG A 278 -3.65 -13.14 -16.35
N ILE A 279 -4.36 -13.27 -15.24
CA ILE A 279 -3.84 -13.53 -13.90
C ILE A 279 -4.44 -14.83 -13.39
N ASN A 280 -3.58 -15.77 -13.02
CA ASN A 280 -3.93 -17.00 -12.31
C ASN A 280 -2.79 -17.35 -11.35
N LEU A 281 -2.97 -16.98 -10.08
CA LEU A 281 -1.97 -17.14 -9.03
C LEU A 281 -2.55 -17.93 -7.86
N THR A 282 -1.71 -18.79 -7.29
CA THR A 282 -1.91 -19.40 -5.98
C THR A 282 -0.96 -18.76 -4.98
N PHE A 283 -1.49 -18.30 -3.86
CA PHE A 283 -0.69 -17.87 -2.72
C PHE A 283 -0.77 -18.92 -1.61
N THR A 284 0.38 -19.42 -1.16
CA THR A 284 0.49 -20.40 -0.07
C THR A 284 1.00 -19.70 1.19
N PRO A 285 0.17 -19.55 2.25
CA PRO A 285 0.57 -18.89 3.48
C PRO A 285 1.69 -19.62 4.22
N LEU A 286 2.64 -18.87 4.80
CA LEU A 286 3.71 -19.37 5.68
C LEU A 286 3.58 -18.83 7.11
N ASN A 287 3.26 -17.54 7.22
CA ASN A 287 3.12 -16.82 8.47
C ASN A 287 2.12 -15.68 8.31
N ASN A 288 1.71 -15.05 9.42
CA ASN A 288 0.91 -13.84 9.35
C ASN A 288 1.12 -12.94 10.56
N ARG A 289 1.04 -11.64 10.29
CA ARG A 289 0.74 -10.62 11.29
C ARG A 289 -0.78 -10.50 11.41
N SER A 290 -1.32 -10.48 12.62
CA SER A 290 -2.75 -10.25 12.84
C SER A 290 -3.00 -9.23 13.95
N GLU A 291 -4.00 -8.37 13.76
CA GLU A 291 -4.42 -7.39 14.73
C GLU A 291 -5.95 -7.28 14.72
N LYS A 292 -6.57 -7.39 15.89
CA LYS A 292 -8.01 -7.28 16.05
C LYS A 292 -8.34 -6.24 17.11
N LEU A 293 -8.92 -5.13 16.68
CA LEU A 293 -9.32 -4.00 17.52
C LEU A 293 -10.83 -3.79 17.43
N ASN A 294 -11.49 -3.64 18.57
CA ASN A 294 -12.92 -3.34 18.66
C ASN A 294 -13.17 -2.32 19.77
N LEU A 295 -13.17 -1.03 19.42
CA LEU A 295 -13.43 0.10 20.32
C LEU A 295 -14.87 0.59 20.13
N TRP A 296 -15.81 -0.36 20.00
CA TRP A 296 -17.24 -0.13 19.75
C TRP A 296 -17.53 0.59 18.44
N LEU A 297 -17.29 1.90 18.33
CA LEU A 297 -17.48 2.66 17.08
C LEU A 297 -16.38 2.35 16.05
N LEU A 298 -15.18 2.01 16.51
CA LEU A 298 -14.04 1.66 15.66
C LEU A 298 -13.84 0.14 15.65
N LYS A 299 -13.70 -0.46 14.48
CA LYS A 299 -13.29 -1.87 14.36
C LYS A 299 -12.18 -2.02 13.34
N SER A 300 -11.20 -2.85 13.64
CA SER A 300 -10.17 -3.30 12.71
C SER A 300 -10.00 -4.80 12.90
N ASN A 301 -10.02 -5.55 11.81
CA ASN A 301 -9.74 -6.97 11.77
C ASN A 301 -8.75 -7.20 10.63
N PHE A 302 -7.47 -7.00 10.92
CA PHE A 302 -6.39 -6.99 9.96
C PHE A 302 -5.57 -8.27 10.05
N ARG A 303 -5.33 -8.90 8.90
CA ARG A 303 -4.37 -9.99 8.74
C ARG A 303 -3.52 -9.69 7.53
N GLN A 304 -2.21 -9.66 7.71
CA GLN A 304 -1.24 -9.61 6.62
C GLN A 304 -0.44 -10.91 6.65
N PHE A 305 -0.61 -11.72 5.61
CA PHE A 305 0.04 -12.99 5.42
C PHE A 305 1.34 -12.79 4.66
N ILE A 306 2.33 -13.59 5.03
CA ILE A 306 3.59 -13.78 4.32
C ILE A 306 3.56 -15.17 3.74
N GLY A 307 3.95 -15.31 2.47
CA GLY A 307 3.91 -16.60 1.80
C GLY A 307 4.41 -16.54 0.38
N HIS A 308 4.23 -17.66 -0.34
CA HIS A 308 4.76 -17.83 -1.68
C HIS A 308 3.67 -17.74 -2.74
N PHE A 309 3.95 -17.03 -3.82
CA PHE A 309 3.12 -16.96 -5.02
C PHE A 309 3.69 -17.89 -6.10
N SER A 310 2.81 -18.70 -6.68
CA SER A 310 3.09 -19.49 -7.88
C SER A 310 1.96 -19.32 -8.88
N GLY A 311 2.27 -19.31 -10.17
CA GLY A 311 1.27 -19.14 -11.24
C GLY A 311 1.75 -18.25 -12.37
N SER A 312 0.83 -17.60 -13.07
CA SER A 312 1.17 -16.78 -14.24
C SER A 312 0.44 -15.44 -14.27
N ILE A 313 1.13 -14.45 -14.84
CA ILE A 313 0.63 -13.10 -15.09
C ILE A 313 1.01 -12.72 -16.52
N GLU A 314 0.05 -12.38 -17.36
CA GLU A 314 0.29 -11.87 -18.70
C GLU A 314 0.31 -10.34 -18.70
N ASP A 315 1.39 -9.75 -19.18
CA ASP A 315 1.55 -8.29 -19.26
C ASP A 315 0.81 -7.67 -20.45
N ASN A 316 0.82 -6.34 -20.57
CA ASN A 316 0.08 -5.65 -21.63
C ASN A 316 0.65 -5.84 -23.05
N ASN A 317 1.82 -6.47 -23.17
CA ASN A 317 2.44 -6.85 -24.44
C ASN A 317 2.16 -8.31 -24.80
N GLY A 318 1.38 -9.03 -23.98
CA GLY A 318 1.08 -10.45 -24.17
C GLY A 318 2.20 -11.39 -23.69
N VAL A 319 3.20 -10.89 -22.95
CA VAL A 319 4.25 -11.74 -22.38
C VAL A 319 3.76 -12.35 -21.08
N THR A 320 3.86 -13.67 -20.96
CA THR A 320 3.50 -14.39 -19.74
C THR A 320 4.70 -14.51 -18.81
N HIS A 321 4.56 -13.95 -17.62
CA HIS A 321 5.52 -14.02 -16.52
C HIS A 321 5.12 -15.15 -15.56
N ARG A 322 6.00 -16.12 -15.36
CA ARG A 322 5.77 -17.27 -14.47
C ARG A 322 6.38 -16.98 -13.10
N LEU A 323 5.55 -17.09 -12.06
CA LEU A 323 6.00 -17.09 -10.67
C LEU A 323 6.10 -18.52 -10.19
N ASP A 324 7.19 -18.85 -9.52
CA ASP A 324 7.42 -20.14 -8.89
C ASP A 324 8.01 -19.93 -7.50
N GLY A 325 7.19 -20.08 -6.46
CA GLY A 325 7.64 -19.96 -5.08
C GLY A 325 8.10 -18.54 -4.70
N VAL A 326 7.55 -17.50 -5.33
CA VAL A 326 8.01 -16.13 -5.11
C VAL A 326 7.44 -15.57 -3.82
N LEU A 327 8.31 -15.18 -2.88
CA LEU A 327 7.90 -14.63 -1.60
C LEU A 327 7.19 -13.28 -1.76
N GLY A 328 6.12 -13.07 -1.01
CA GLY A 328 5.39 -11.81 -0.98
C GLY A 328 4.35 -11.74 0.13
N LEU A 329 3.50 -10.73 0.05
CA LEU A 329 2.48 -10.41 1.04
C LEU A 329 1.07 -10.57 0.46
N THR A 330 0.12 -11.02 1.28
CA THR A 330 -1.32 -10.85 1.03
C THR A 330 -2.04 -10.32 2.26
N GLU A 331 -3.20 -9.69 2.08
CA GLU A 331 -4.01 -9.18 3.19
C GLU A 331 -5.47 -9.61 3.09
N ASP A 332 -6.08 -9.78 4.27
CA ASP A 332 -7.53 -9.69 4.47
C ASP A 332 -7.79 -8.68 5.59
N HIS A 333 -8.41 -7.55 5.24
CA HIS A 333 -8.75 -6.52 6.20
C HIS A 333 -10.22 -6.17 6.13
N PHE A 334 -10.82 -6.04 7.32
CA PHE A 334 -12.05 -5.29 7.53
C PHE A 334 -11.79 -4.12 8.48
N ALA A 335 -12.21 -2.92 8.09
CA ALA A 335 -12.16 -1.73 8.89
C ALA A 335 -13.53 -1.06 8.98
N ARG A 336 -13.84 -0.56 10.17
CA ARG A 336 -14.99 0.27 10.47
C ARG A 336 -14.47 1.55 11.12
N TRP A 337 -14.49 2.65 10.35
CA TRP A 337 -13.93 3.96 10.71
C TRP A 337 -14.78 4.78 11.66
#